data_AF-A0A2M7AXD0-F1
#
_entry.id   AF-A0A2M7AXD0-F1
#
_cell.length_a   1.000
_cell.length_b   1.000
_cell.length_c   1.000
_cell.angle_alpha   90.00
_cell.angle_beta   90.00
_cell.angle_gamma   90.00
#
_symmetry.space_group_name_H-M   'P 1'
#
loop_
_entity.id
_entity.type
_entity.pdbx_description
1 polymer ?
#
loop_
_entity_poly.entity_id
_entity_poly.type
_entity_poly.pdbx_seq_one_letter_code
_entity_poly.pdbx_strand_id
1 'polypeptide(L)'
;MISIKNVQRTILNKGFTLIELLVVISIISLISSIVLVSVKDTRAKARDAKRMMEVDTLSTALGLYFVDKERYPEQESWGCIEETIGEPGGFAEKISTYLPAIPKDPLYKPDEPEHEYCYLYKTIDGGKEYKIHVNLEKGADYKVYSSGGGGITYYGQGGIPGGGAYLTGFAWGEGIGWIHFGGTGAGGVYGVIALDSGLIDYAWGEQLGYIRMRGEEGSCIQPGGNCPLGYRYGVINDGMGKLSGYAFSERLGWIKFAADGSNYSNTSPSNYGVYMDADGNFYGFAWGENIGWIHFKNTAPFSYGVTLSQSP
;
A
#
# COMPACT_ATOMS: atom_id res chain seq x y z
N MET A 1 77.90 -10.05 -56.07
CA MET A 1 76.64 -10.77 -55.80
C MET A 1 76.55 -10.99 -54.30
N ILE A 2 75.70 -10.25 -53.59
CA ILE A 2 75.60 -10.26 -52.11
C ILE A 2 74.55 -11.29 -51.71
N SER A 3 74.91 -12.24 -50.83
CA SER A 3 74.03 -13.28 -50.32
C SER A 3 73.34 -12.82 -49.03
N ILE A 4 72.01 -12.74 -49.05
CA ILE A 4 71.17 -12.36 -47.90
C ILE A 4 70.85 -13.64 -47.11
N LYS A 5 71.26 -13.71 -45.84
CA LYS A 5 70.84 -14.77 -44.91
C LYS A 5 69.49 -14.41 -44.28
N ASN A 6 68.49 -15.27 -44.45
CA ASN A 6 67.21 -15.18 -43.77
C ASN A 6 67.37 -15.42 -42.27
N VAL A 7 67.00 -14.42 -41.46
CA VAL A 7 66.92 -14.52 -40.00
C VAL A 7 65.51 -15.00 -39.64
N GLN A 8 65.35 -16.28 -39.28
CA GLN A 8 64.10 -16.78 -38.73
C GLN A 8 63.97 -16.34 -37.26
N ARG A 9 62.97 -15.51 -36.94
CA ARG A 9 62.58 -15.19 -35.56
C ARG A 9 61.87 -16.39 -34.95
N THR A 10 62.49 -17.03 -33.96
CA THR A 10 61.86 -18.05 -33.13
C THR A 10 60.85 -17.38 -32.19
N ILE A 11 59.56 -17.67 -32.36
CA ILE A 11 58.53 -17.28 -31.40
C ILE A 11 58.69 -18.19 -30.17
N LEU A 12 59.19 -17.64 -29.06
CA LEU A 12 59.25 -18.34 -27.78
C LEU A 12 57.82 -18.54 -27.26
N ASN A 13 57.25 -19.73 -27.48
CA ASN A 13 55.99 -20.14 -26.86
C ASN A 13 56.21 -20.33 -25.35
N LYS A 14 55.97 -19.27 -24.57
CA LYS A 14 55.88 -19.37 -23.11
C LYS A 14 54.58 -20.11 -22.77
N GLY A 15 54.68 -21.31 -22.23
CA GLY A 15 53.53 -22.08 -21.74
C GLY A 15 53.00 -21.51 -20.42
N PHE A 16 51.68 -21.42 -20.28
CA PHE A 16 51.01 -21.06 -19.03
C PHE A 16 51.18 -22.17 -17.99
N THR A 17 51.44 -21.81 -16.73
CA THR A 17 51.49 -22.77 -15.63
C THR A 17 50.08 -23.07 -15.07
N LEU A 18 49.88 -24.27 -14.51
CA LEU A 18 48.62 -24.64 -13.86
C LEU A 18 48.28 -23.71 -12.68
N ILE A 19 49.29 -23.25 -11.94
CA ILE A 19 49.11 -22.34 -10.80
C ILE A 19 48.66 -20.95 -11.26
N GLU A 20 49.18 -20.43 -12.38
CA GLU A 20 48.73 -19.16 -12.95
C GLU A 20 47.27 -19.22 -13.36
N LEU A 21 46.84 -20.31 -14.01
CA LEU A 21 45.44 -20.47 -14.39
C LEU A 21 44.53 -20.57 -13.16
N LEU A 22 44.96 -21.29 -12.12
CA LEU A 22 44.19 -21.48 -10.89
C LEU A 22 44.01 -20.15 -10.11
N VAL A 23 45.04 -19.32 -10.04
CA VAL A 23 44.96 -18.00 -9.39
C VAL A 23 44.06 -17.04 -10.18
N VAL A 24 44.07 -17.11 -11.52
CA VAL A 24 43.23 -16.23 -12.34
C VAL A 24 41.74 -16.56 -12.14
N ILE A 25 41.36 -17.85 -12.18
CA ILE A 25 39.95 -18.22 -11.98
C ILE A 25 39.48 -17.93 -10.56
N SER A 26 40.36 -17.99 -9.55
CA SER A 26 40.00 -17.65 -8.16
C SER A 26 39.81 -16.15 -7.95
N ILE A 27 40.60 -15.30 -8.62
CA ILE A 27 40.41 -13.84 -8.58
C ILE A 27 39.15 -13.44 -9.35
N ILE A 28 38.91 -14.02 -10.54
CA ILE A 28 37.71 -13.73 -11.33
C ILE A 28 36.45 -14.14 -10.56
N SER A 29 36.44 -15.30 -9.89
CA SER A 29 35.28 -15.75 -9.09
C SER A 29 35.00 -14.81 -7.92
N LEU A 30 36.05 -14.35 -7.21
CA LEU A 30 35.92 -13.40 -6.12
C LEU A 30 35.35 -12.06 -6.61
N ILE A 31 35.95 -11.45 -7.65
CA ILE A 31 35.49 -10.17 -8.19
C ILE A 31 34.07 -10.27 -8.76
N SER A 32 33.75 -11.38 -9.45
CA SER A 32 32.42 -11.59 -10.06
C SER A 32 31.30 -11.63 -9.02
N SER A 33 31.56 -12.16 -7.82
CA SER A 33 30.57 -12.23 -6.74
C SER A 33 30.13 -10.84 -6.25
N ILE A 34 31.07 -9.89 -6.14
CA ILE A 34 30.81 -8.53 -5.65
C ILE A 34 30.10 -7.69 -6.72
N VAL A 35 30.50 -7.85 -7.99
CA VAL A 35 29.94 -7.07 -9.11
C VAL A 35 28.43 -7.34 -9.29
N LEU A 36 27.98 -8.59 -9.13
CA LEU A 36 26.57 -8.95 -9.34
C LEU A 36 25.61 -8.26 -8.35
N VAL A 37 26.01 -8.09 -7.09
CA VAL A 37 25.17 -7.41 -6.07
C VAL A 37 25.07 -5.92 -6.39
N SER A 38 26.19 -5.27 -6.73
CA SER A 38 26.24 -3.83 -7.06
C SER A 38 25.39 -3.46 -8.29
N VAL A 39 25.37 -4.32 -9.32
CA VAL A 39 24.59 -4.10 -10.54
C VAL A 39 23.08 -4.24 -10.30
N LYS A 40 22.65 -5.14 -9.39
CA LYS A 40 21.22 -5.31 -9.05
C LYS A 40 20.64 -4.05 -8.42
N ASP A 41 21.32 -3.47 -7.43
CA ASP A 41 20.86 -2.26 -6.76
C ASP A 41 20.85 -1.04 -7.69
N THR A 42 21.85 -0.95 -8.58
CA THR A 42 21.91 0.14 -9.56
C THR A 42 20.75 0.06 -10.57
N ARG A 43 20.36 -1.14 -11.01
CA ARG A 43 19.21 -1.34 -11.91
C ARG A 43 17.89 -0.98 -11.22
N ALA A 44 17.71 -1.38 -9.97
CA ALA A 44 16.52 -1.02 -9.19
C ALA A 44 16.39 0.51 -9.06
N LYS A 45 17.46 1.20 -8.63
CA LYS A 45 17.49 2.68 -8.56
C LYS A 45 17.19 3.35 -9.89
N ALA A 46 17.69 2.81 -11.01
CA ALA A 46 17.40 3.34 -12.33
C ALA A 46 15.92 3.18 -12.73
N ARG A 47 15.29 2.05 -12.36
CA ARG A 47 13.85 1.85 -12.55
C ARG A 47 13.02 2.76 -11.66
N ASP A 48 13.40 2.93 -10.40
CA ASP A 48 12.73 3.87 -9.49
C ASP A 48 12.82 5.32 -9.98
N ALA A 49 14.00 5.74 -10.47
CA ALA A 49 14.16 7.06 -11.10
C ALA A 49 13.24 7.22 -12.32
N LYS A 50 13.09 6.16 -13.13
CA LYS A 50 12.15 6.14 -14.25
C LYS A 50 10.70 6.27 -13.78
N ARG A 51 10.28 5.50 -12.76
CA ARG A 51 8.94 5.57 -12.16
C ARG A 51 8.58 6.99 -11.73
N MET A 52 9.47 7.64 -10.98
CA MET A 52 9.25 9.01 -10.51
C MET A 52 9.05 9.99 -11.67
N MET A 53 9.90 9.94 -12.69
CA MET A 53 9.75 10.80 -13.88
C MET A 53 8.46 10.54 -14.66
N GLU A 54 8.04 9.28 -14.76
CA GLU A 54 6.81 8.89 -15.46
C GLU A 54 5.56 9.37 -14.71
N VAL A 55 5.55 9.30 -13.38
CA VAL A 55 4.48 9.86 -12.54
C VAL A 55 4.38 11.37 -12.67
N ASP A 56 5.51 12.08 -12.69
CA ASP A 56 5.50 13.54 -12.87
C ASP A 56 4.96 13.94 -14.26
N THR A 57 5.25 13.12 -15.27
CA THR A 57 4.69 13.28 -16.62
C THR A 57 3.18 13.03 -16.63
N LEU A 58 2.71 11.97 -15.95
CA LEU A 58 1.29 11.68 -15.77
C LEU A 58 0.57 12.83 -15.05
N SER A 59 1.16 13.37 -13.98
CA SER A 59 0.64 14.51 -13.24
C SER A 59 0.46 15.74 -14.13
N THR A 60 1.44 16.02 -15.01
CA THR A 60 1.35 17.11 -15.98
C THR A 60 0.21 16.89 -16.97
N ALA A 61 0.06 15.68 -17.50
CA ALA A 61 -1.03 15.34 -18.41
C ALA A 61 -2.41 15.41 -17.74
N LEU A 62 -2.51 15.01 -16.48
CA LEU A 62 -3.71 15.15 -15.66
C LEU A 62 -4.08 16.62 -15.45
N GLY A 63 -3.10 17.49 -15.25
CA GLY A 63 -3.30 18.94 -15.20
C GLY A 63 -3.92 19.49 -16.49
N LEU A 64 -3.40 19.07 -17.66
CA LEU A 64 -3.98 19.44 -18.95
C LEU A 64 -5.41 18.90 -19.14
N TYR A 65 -5.65 17.65 -18.76
CA TYR A 65 -6.98 17.05 -18.79
C TYR A 65 -7.97 17.84 -17.91
N PHE A 66 -7.56 18.25 -16.72
CA PHE A 66 -8.40 19.02 -15.80
C PHE A 66 -8.75 20.40 -16.37
N VAL A 67 -7.82 21.08 -17.05
CA VAL A 67 -8.08 22.36 -17.71
C VAL A 67 -9.21 22.24 -18.74
N ASP A 68 -9.25 21.13 -19.48
CA ASP A 68 -10.24 20.92 -20.54
C ASP A 68 -11.57 20.33 -20.06
N LYS A 69 -11.54 19.54 -18.99
CA LYS A 69 -12.70 18.73 -18.52
C LYS A 69 -13.25 19.16 -17.17
N GLU A 70 -12.58 20.10 -16.49
CA GLU A 70 -12.88 20.59 -15.14
C GLU A 70 -12.95 19.49 -14.07
N ARG A 71 -12.38 18.33 -14.37
CA ARG A 71 -12.26 17.15 -13.50
C ARG A 71 -11.13 16.26 -14.01
N TYR A 72 -10.59 15.41 -13.16
CA TYR A 72 -9.68 14.33 -13.52
C TYR A 72 -10.47 13.08 -13.99
N PRO A 73 -9.85 12.14 -14.72
CA PRO A 73 -10.49 10.88 -15.09
C PRO A 73 -11.01 10.14 -13.85
N GLU A 74 -12.32 9.88 -13.77
CA GLU A 74 -12.92 9.24 -12.59
C GLU A 74 -12.45 7.78 -12.43
N GLN A 75 -11.99 7.46 -11.23
CA GLN A 75 -11.60 6.12 -10.78
C GLN A 75 -11.81 6.03 -9.26
N GLU A 76 -12.96 5.50 -8.85
CA GLU A 76 -13.41 5.53 -7.44
C GLU A 76 -12.63 4.58 -6.54
N SER A 77 -12.07 3.50 -7.08
CA SER A 77 -11.23 2.52 -6.37
C SER A 77 -9.80 2.61 -6.88
N TRP A 78 -8.82 2.27 -6.04
CA TRP A 78 -7.46 2.11 -6.52
C TRP A 78 -7.40 1.08 -7.65
N GLY A 79 -6.70 1.43 -8.72
CA GLY A 79 -6.52 0.56 -9.88
C GLY A 79 -5.26 0.94 -10.65
N CYS A 80 -4.64 -0.05 -11.27
CA CYS A 80 -3.46 0.15 -12.10
C CYS A 80 -3.87 0.74 -13.45
N ILE A 81 -3.33 1.89 -13.82
CA ILE A 81 -3.68 2.53 -15.10
C ILE A 81 -3.25 1.68 -16.30
N GLU A 82 -2.24 0.82 -16.13
CA GLU A 82 -1.74 -0.09 -17.17
C GLU A 82 -2.77 -1.15 -17.58
N GLU A 83 -3.68 -1.55 -16.69
CA GLU A 83 -4.79 -2.46 -17.00
C GLU A 83 -5.77 -1.81 -17.98
N THR A 84 -5.92 -0.49 -17.89
CA THR A 84 -6.88 0.26 -18.70
C THR A 84 -6.45 0.45 -20.16
N ILE A 85 -5.25 0.00 -20.53
CA ILE A 85 -4.72 0.13 -21.89
C ILE A 85 -5.55 -0.73 -22.85
N GLY A 86 -6.30 -0.06 -23.73
CA GLY A 86 -7.20 -0.72 -24.69
C GLY A 86 -8.61 -0.96 -24.16
N GLU A 87 -8.91 -0.56 -22.93
CA GLU A 87 -10.25 -0.61 -22.37
C GLU A 87 -11.06 0.63 -22.78
N PRO A 88 -12.23 0.45 -23.45
CA PRO A 88 -13.09 1.57 -23.80
C PRO A 88 -13.59 2.34 -22.57
N GLY A 89 -13.39 3.65 -22.54
CA GLY A 89 -13.75 4.53 -21.43
C GLY A 89 -12.82 4.46 -20.22
N GLY A 90 -11.76 3.65 -20.28
CA GLY A 90 -10.75 3.53 -19.24
C GLY A 90 -9.90 4.79 -19.07
N PHE A 91 -9.10 4.82 -18.01
CA PHE A 91 -8.18 5.93 -17.72
C PHE A 91 -7.28 6.24 -18.93
N ALA A 92 -6.67 5.20 -19.52
CA ALA A 92 -5.75 5.33 -20.65
C ALA A 92 -6.39 6.02 -21.87
N GLU A 93 -7.63 5.69 -22.21
CA GLU A 93 -8.34 6.32 -23.33
C GLU A 93 -8.61 7.81 -23.04
N LYS A 94 -9.11 8.12 -21.83
CA LYS A 94 -9.46 9.49 -21.42
C LYS A 94 -8.25 10.43 -21.50
N ILE A 95 -7.07 9.97 -21.11
CA ILE A 95 -5.87 10.82 -21.08
C ILE A 95 -5.02 10.77 -22.36
N SER A 96 -5.36 9.89 -23.32
CA SER A 96 -4.58 9.67 -24.56
C SER A 96 -4.30 10.92 -25.41
N THR A 97 -5.18 11.94 -25.32
CA THR A 97 -4.98 13.23 -26.02
C THR A 97 -3.89 14.09 -25.38
N TYR A 98 -3.66 13.93 -24.07
CA TYR A 98 -2.71 14.72 -23.28
C TYR A 98 -1.40 13.96 -23.03
N LEU A 99 -1.45 12.63 -23.11
CA LEU A 99 -0.31 11.74 -22.92
C LEU A 99 -0.29 10.69 -24.04
N PRO A 100 0.58 10.83 -25.04
CA PRO A 100 0.59 9.97 -26.23
C PRO A 100 0.82 8.48 -25.95
N ALA A 101 1.53 8.17 -24.87
CA ALA A 101 1.79 6.79 -24.44
C ALA A 101 1.69 6.70 -22.93
N ILE A 102 0.82 5.81 -22.45
CA ILE A 102 0.71 5.50 -21.02
C ILE A 102 2.02 4.84 -20.58
N PRO A 103 2.68 5.39 -19.55
CA PRO A 103 3.83 4.76 -18.95
C PRO A 103 3.49 3.35 -18.46
N LYS A 104 4.45 2.44 -18.63
CA LYS A 104 4.32 1.07 -18.16
C LYS A 104 5.48 0.76 -17.24
N ASP A 105 5.17 0.30 -16.03
CA ASP A 105 6.20 -0.08 -15.09
C ASP A 105 7.14 -1.14 -15.71
N PRO A 106 8.48 -1.03 -15.57
CA PRO A 106 9.40 -2.01 -16.13
C PRO A 106 9.24 -3.44 -15.60
N LEU A 107 8.63 -3.60 -14.41
CA LEU A 107 8.33 -4.87 -13.77
C LEU A 107 6.84 -5.20 -13.79
N TYR A 108 6.02 -4.45 -14.54
CA TYR A 108 4.59 -4.75 -14.68
C TYR A 108 4.38 -6.13 -15.31
N LYS A 109 3.53 -6.94 -14.68
CA LYS A 109 3.18 -8.29 -15.14
C LYS A 109 1.68 -8.39 -15.42
N PRO A 110 1.24 -8.36 -16.69
CA PRO A 110 -0.19 -8.33 -17.04
C PRO A 110 -0.95 -9.61 -16.64
N ASP A 111 -0.26 -10.74 -16.52
CA ASP A 111 -0.88 -12.04 -16.28
C ASP A 111 -1.08 -12.37 -14.79
N GLU A 112 -0.56 -11.52 -13.89
CA GLU A 112 -0.72 -11.70 -12.45
C GLU A 112 -1.93 -10.89 -11.95
N PRO A 113 -2.82 -11.46 -11.12
CA PRO A 113 -4.00 -10.75 -10.61
C PRO A 113 -3.65 -9.64 -9.60
N GLU A 114 -2.43 -9.65 -9.07
CA GLU A 114 -1.89 -8.65 -8.15
C GLU A 114 -0.63 -8.07 -8.78
N HIS A 115 -0.61 -6.75 -8.96
CA HIS A 115 0.52 -6.07 -9.58
C HIS A 115 1.37 -5.41 -8.49
N GLU A 116 2.46 -6.06 -8.10
CA GLU A 116 3.43 -5.50 -7.14
C GLU A 116 3.94 -4.11 -7.58
N TYR A 117 4.19 -3.96 -8.89
CA TYR A 117 4.60 -2.70 -9.52
C TYR A 117 3.63 -2.31 -10.63
N CYS A 118 2.88 -1.24 -10.40
CA CYS A 118 2.06 -0.54 -11.39
C CYS A 118 1.87 0.92 -10.97
N TYR A 119 1.31 1.75 -11.85
CA TYR A 119 0.92 3.12 -11.53
C TYR A 119 -0.53 3.14 -11.01
N LEU A 120 -0.67 3.12 -9.69
CA LEU A 120 -1.98 3.11 -9.04
C LEU A 120 -2.57 4.51 -9.06
N TYR A 121 -3.82 4.62 -9.47
CA TYR A 121 -4.55 5.88 -9.55
C TYR A 121 -5.90 5.78 -8.84
N LYS A 122 -6.32 6.89 -8.23
CA LYS A 122 -7.65 7.03 -7.61
C LYS A 122 -8.07 8.49 -7.62
N THR A 123 -9.36 8.73 -7.77
CA THR A 123 -10.01 10.03 -7.59
C THR A 123 -11.05 10.02 -6.49
N ILE A 124 -11.29 11.19 -5.91
CA ILE A 124 -12.40 11.44 -4.98
C ILE A 124 -13.18 12.70 -5.42
N ASP A 125 -14.27 12.98 -4.71
CA ASP A 125 -15.12 14.18 -4.92
C ASP A 125 -15.54 14.37 -6.39
N GLY A 126 -15.99 13.27 -7.01
CA GLY A 126 -16.43 13.28 -8.42
C GLY A 126 -15.33 13.61 -9.42
N GLY A 127 -14.07 13.29 -9.11
CA GLY A 127 -12.93 13.57 -9.98
C GLY A 127 -12.27 14.93 -9.75
N LYS A 128 -12.59 15.66 -8.67
CA LYS A 128 -11.94 16.95 -8.38
C LYS A 128 -10.55 16.81 -7.78
N GLU A 129 -10.29 15.70 -7.10
CA GLU A 129 -9.02 15.42 -6.45
C GLU A 129 -8.54 14.02 -6.83
N TYR A 130 -7.22 13.84 -7.00
CA TYR A 130 -6.61 12.57 -7.36
C TYR A 130 -5.35 12.28 -6.55
N LYS A 131 -4.97 11.01 -6.51
CA LYS A 131 -3.64 10.57 -6.10
C LYS A 131 -3.15 9.47 -7.03
N ILE A 132 -1.88 9.56 -7.39
CA ILE A 132 -1.08 8.49 -7.97
C ILE A 132 -0.18 7.95 -6.87
N HIS A 133 -0.14 6.63 -6.70
CA HIS A 133 0.76 5.93 -5.78
C HIS A 133 1.59 4.93 -6.57
N VAL A 134 2.90 4.87 -6.29
CA VAL A 134 3.83 3.94 -6.93
C VAL A 134 4.74 3.34 -5.88
N ASN A 135 4.80 2.01 -5.86
CA ASN A 135 5.75 1.27 -5.04
C ASN A 135 7.14 1.38 -5.67
N LEU A 136 8.13 1.79 -4.90
CA LEU A 136 9.53 1.81 -5.34
C LEU A 136 10.24 0.53 -4.86
N GLU A 137 11.17 0.02 -5.67
CA GLU A 137 11.98 -1.14 -5.27
C GLU A 137 12.97 -0.78 -4.16
N LYS A 138 13.40 0.48 -4.12
CA LYS A 138 14.33 1.02 -3.12
C LYS A 138 13.77 2.31 -2.53
N GLY A 139 13.39 2.24 -1.27
CA GLY A 139 12.97 3.41 -0.49
C GLY A 139 11.48 3.40 -0.21
N ALA A 140 10.96 4.56 0.21
CA ALA A 140 9.53 4.73 0.44
C ALA A 140 8.80 4.94 -0.89
N ASP A 141 7.52 4.56 -0.92
CA ASP A 141 6.64 4.75 -2.07
C ASP A 141 6.63 6.20 -2.55
N TYR A 142 6.51 6.37 -3.87
CA TYR A 142 6.39 7.67 -4.50
C TYR A 142 4.92 8.02 -4.73
N LYS A 143 4.53 9.24 -4.37
CA LYS A 143 3.12 9.68 -4.40
C LYS A 143 3.05 11.08 -5.00
N VAL A 144 2.14 11.28 -5.95
CA VAL A 144 1.82 12.60 -6.51
C VAL A 144 0.31 12.78 -6.48
N TYR A 145 -0.15 13.98 -6.12
CA TYR A 145 -1.57 14.24 -5.89
C TYR A 145 -1.91 15.70 -6.17
N SER A 146 -3.19 15.96 -6.43
CA SER A 146 -3.76 17.31 -6.46
C SER A 146 -3.85 17.93 -5.06
N SER A 147 -4.18 19.22 -4.97
CA SER A 147 -4.18 19.99 -3.71
C SER A 147 -4.92 19.33 -2.53
N GLY A 148 -6.06 18.72 -2.77
CA GLY A 148 -6.84 17.96 -1.78
C GLY A 148 -6.63 16.44 -1.85
N GLY A 149 -5.96 15.95 -2.90
CA GLY A 149 -5.66 14.54 -3.09
C GLY A 149 -4.68 13.97 -2.07
N GLY A 150 -3.93 14.82 -1.37
CA GLY A 150 -2.95 14.41 -0.34
C GLY A 150 -3.54 13.53 0.77
N GLY A 151 -4.83 13.67 1.08
CA GLY A 151 -5.52 12.84 2.06
C GLY A 151 -5.90 11.44 1.58
N ILE A 152 -5.93 11.16 0.27
CA ILE A 152 -6.35 9.85 -0.27
C ILE A 152 -5.36 8.77 0.19
N THR A 153 -5.77 7.77 0.94
CA THR A 153 -4.81 6.77 1.43
C THR A 153 -4.86 5.49 0.60
N TYR A 154 -3.68 4.93 0.30
CA TYR A 154 -3.54 3.63 -0.35
C TYR A 154 -3.30 2.56 0.71
N TYR A 155 -4.12 1.52 0.71
CA TYR A 155 -4.08 0.44 1.69
C TYR A 155 -3.42 -0.84 1.15
N GLY A 156 -2.81 -0.86 -0.04
CA GLY A 156 -2.22 -2.07 -0.63
C GLY A 156 -3.22 -2.95 -1.41
N GLN A 157 -2.72 -3.75 -2.35
CA GLN A 157 -3.47 -4.84 -3.00
C GLN A 157 -3.16 -6.15 -2.26
N GLY A 158 -3.88 -6.47 -1.19
CA GLY A 158 -3.70 -7.71 -0.43
C GLY A 158 -4.52 -8.89 -0.99
N GLY A 159 -4.53 -9.11 -2.31
CA GLY A 159 -5.28 -10.19 -2.96
C GLY A 159 -6.80 -10.18 -2.80
N ILE A 160 -7.35 -9.04 -2.38
CA ILE A 160 -8.79 -8.84 -2.21
C ILE A 160 -9.29 -7.96 -3.36
N PRO A 161 -10.26 -8.43 -4.16
CA PRO A 161 -10.89 -7.62 -5.19
C PRO A 161 -11.43 -6.30 -4.59
N GLY A 162 -10.90 -5.16 -5.05
CA GLY A 162 -11.24 -3.82 -4.56
C GLY A 162 -10.18 -3.13 -3.68
N GLY A 163 -9.03 -3.76 -3.43
CA GLY A 163 -7.90 -3.18 -2.70
C GLY A 163 -8.08 -3.20 -1.18
N GLY A 164 -7.05 -3.61 -0.46
CA GLY A 164 -7.00 -3.61 1.00
C GLY A 164 -5.77 -4.29 1.59
N ALA A 165 -5.43 -3.97 2.84
CA ALA A 165 -4.36 -4.63 3.59
C ALA A 165 -4.87 -5.19 4.91
N TYR A 166 -4.30 -6.32 5.28
CA TYR A 166 -4.40 -6.84 6.65
C TYR A 166 -3.80 -5.84 7.63
N LEU A 167 -4.44 -5.71 8.79
CA LEU A 167 -3.88 -5.02 9.93
C LEU A 167 -2.98 -5.95 10.74
N THR A 168 -2.03 -5.34 11.44
CA THR A 168 -1.16 -5.99 12.41
C THR A 168 -1.01 -5.12 13.65
N GLY A 169 -0.51 -5.73 14.72
CA GLY A 169 -0.33 -5.07 16.00
C GLY A 169 -1.57 -5.12 16.90
N PHE A 170 -1.56 -4.24 17.91
CA PHE A 170 -2.47 -4.33 19.05
C PHE A 170 -3.01 -2.97 19.45
N ALA A 171 -4.27 -2.95 19.88
CA ALA A 171 -4.87 -1.84 20.61
C ALA A 171 -5.06 -2.23 22.09
N TRP A 172 -5.18 -1.24 22.95
CA TRP A 172 -5.40 -1.44 24.39
C TRP A 172 -6.74 -0.90 24.83
N GLY A 173 -7.59 -1.73 25.42
CA GLY A 173 -8.81 -1.27 26.09
C GLY A 173 -8.65 -1.20 27.60
N GLU A 174 -9.06 -0.07 28.19
CA GLU A 174 -8.89 0.19 29.63
C GLU A 174 -9.61 -0.81 30.54
N GLY A 175 -10.77 -1.32 30.12
CA GLY A 175 -11.57 -2.27 30.90
C GLY A 175 -11.35 -3.75 30.57
N ILE A 176 -10.51 -4.07 29.57
CA ILE A 176 -10.55 -5.37 28.86
C ILE A 176 -9.19 -5.90 28.39
N GLY A 177 -8.14 -5.07 28.43
CA GLY A 177 -6.80 -5.43 27.99
C GLY A 177 -6.57 -5.40 26.48
N TRP A 178 -5.71 -6.29 26.00
CA TRP A 178 -5.19 -6.30 24.63
C TRP A 178 -6.21 -6.76 23.59
N ILE A 179 -6.21 -6.08 22.45
CA ILE A 179 -6.96 -6.40 21.25
C ILE A 179 -6.00 -6.58 20.09
N HIS A 180 -6.05 -7.74 19.45
CA HIS A 180 -5.23 -8.16 18.32
C HIS A 180 -5.97 -7.83 17.02
N PHE A 181 -5.34 -7.02 16.16
CA PHE A 181 -5.95 -6.63 14.88
C PHE A 181 -5.51 -7.51 13.70
N GLY A 182 -4.49 -8.34 13.90
CA GLY A 182 -4.13 -9.41 12.98
C GLY A 182 -2.85 -10.11 13.39
N GLY A 183 -2.53 -11.21 12.70
CA GLY A 183 -1.35 -12.01 12.96
C GLY A 183 -1.25 -13.25 12.07
N THR A 184 -0.17 -14.01 12.24
CA THR A 184 0.10 -15.25 11.50
C THR A 184 -0.18 -16.45 12.40
N GLY A 185 -1.12 -17.30 12.00
CA GLY A 185 -1.47 -18.54 12.70
C GLY A 185 -1.19 -19.78 11.84
N ALA A 186 -1.44 -20.97 12.39
CA ALA A 186 -1.28 -22.24 11.68
C ALA A 186 -2.17 -22.39 10.42
N GLY A 187 -3.18 -21.52 10.27
CA GLY A 187 -4.07 -21.43 9.10
C GLY A 187 -3.77 -20.26 8.14
N GLY A 188 -2.68 -19.52 8.32
CA GLY A 188 -2.33 -18.36 7.51
C GLY A 188 -2.48 -17.02 8.24
N VAL A 189 -2.46 -15.92 7.48
CA VAL A 189 -2.71 -14.56 7.97
C VAL A 189 -4.19 -14.41 8.26
N TYR A 190 -4.54 -13.92 9.45
CA TYR A 190 -5.91 -13.61 9.83
C TYR A 190 -5.93 -12.26 10.53
N GLY A 191 -7.07 -11.58 10.49
CA GLY A 191 -7.25 -10.30 11.15
C GLY A 191 -8.12 -9.35 10.35
N VAL A 192 -8.23 -8.14 10.88
CA VAL A 192 -8.95 -7.05 10.25
C VAL A 192 -8.29 -6.67 8.94
N ILE A 193 -9.11 -6.40 7.92
CA ILE A 193 -8.64 -5.87 6.65
C ILE A 193 -9.13 -4.43 6.53
N ALA A 194 -8.22 -3.52 6.20
CA ALA A 194 -8.55 -2.14 5.84
C ALA A 194 -8.79 -2.02 4.34
N LEU A 195 -9.97 -1.56 3.97
CA LEU A 195 -10.36 -1.19 2.62
C LEU A 195 -10.53 0.34 2.52
N ASP A 196 -10.61 0.84 1.29
CA ASP A 196 -11.02 2.23 1.02
C ASP A 196 -12.38 2.57 1.63
N SER A 197 -13.30 1.59 1.70
CA SER A 197 -14.67 1.77 2.21
C SER A 197 -14.83 1.56 3.71
N GLY A 198 -13.80 1.06 4.40
CA GLY A 198 -13.91 0.72 5.83
C GLY A 198 -13.09 -0.48 6.24
N LEU A 199 -13.29 -0.90 7.48
CA LEU A 199 -12.68 -2.11 8.00
C LEU A 199 -13.65 -3.29 7.90
N ILE A 200 -13.12 -4.46 7.55
CA ILE A 200 -13.89 -5.71 7.49
C ILE A 200 -13.17 -6.80 8.30
N ASP A 201 -13.79 -7.98 8.37
CA ASP A 201 -13.27 -9.13 9.12
C ASP A 201 -13.24 -8.87 10.65
N TYR A 202 -12.43 -9.61 11.38
CA TYR A 202 -12.46 -9.65 12.84
C TYR A 202 -11.12 -9.27 13.48
N ALA A 203 -11.22 -8.46 14.55
CA ALA A 203 -10.17 -8.40 15.58
C ALA A 203 -10.49 -9.41 16.68
N TRP A 204 -9.51 -9.70 17.53
CA TRP A 204 -9.67 -10.62 18.65
C TRP A 204 -9.15 -10.01 19.94
N GLY A 205 -9.95 -10.02 21.00
CA GLY A 205 -9.47 -9.70 22.34
C GLY A 205 -9.61 -10.90 23.26
N GLU A 206 -8.63 -11.14 24.13
CA GLU A 206 -8.64 -12.27 25.06
C GLU A 206 -9.92 -12.34 25.90
N GLN A 207 -10.37 -11.17 26.38
CA GLN A 207 -11.59 -11.01 27.17
C GLN A 207 -12.81 -10.67 26.30
N LEU A 208 -12.59 -10.20 25.07
CA LEU A 208 -13.64 -9.73 24.15
C LEU A 208 -14.21 -10.83 23.23
N GLY A 209 -13.45 -11.89 23.00
CA GLY A 209 -13.67 -12.76 21.85
C GLY A 209 -13.49 -12.01 20.53
N TYR A 210 -14.20 -12.45 19.49
CA TYR A 210 -14.15 -11.80 18.19
C TYR A 210 -14.89 -10.46 18.20
N ILE A 211 -14.24 -9.44 17.64
CA ILE A 211 -14.81 -8.13 17.37
C ILE A 211 -14.98 -8.03 15.87
N ARG A 212 -16.23 -7.95 15.42
CA ARG A 212 -16.58 -7.84 14.01
C ARG A 212 -16.55 -6.39 13.56
N MET A 213 -15.77 -6.09 12.52
CA MET A 213 -15.64 -4.74 11.99
C MET A 213 -16.80 -4.33 11.08
N ARG A 214 -17.48 -5.29 10.45
CA ARG A 214 -18.64 -5.06 9.58
C ARG A 214 -19.63 -6.22 9.65
N GLY A 215 -20.93 -5.90 9.74
CA GLY A 215 -22.00 -6.89 9.70
C GLY A 215 -22.17 -7.55 8.32
N GLU A 216 -22.75 -8.75 8.29
CA GLU A 216 -23.11 -9.45 7.06
C GLU A 216 -24.27 -8.78 6.34
N GLU A 217 -24.33 -9.01 5.03
CA GLU A 217 -25.43 -8.59 4.17
C GLU A 217 -26.75 -9.19 4.69
N GLY A 218 -27.72 -8.33 5.05
CA GLY A 218 -29.01 -8.74 5.61
C GLY A 218 -29.11 -8.83 7.15
N SER A 219 -28.03 -8.58 7.91
CA SER A 219 -28.06 -8.60 9.38
C SER A 219 -28.36 -7.20 9.97
N CYS A 220 -29.45 -7.04 10.74
CA CYS A 220 -29.84 -5.77 11.35
C CYS A 220 -29.52 -5.74 12.85
N ILE A 221 -28.46 -5.02 13.24
CA ILE A 221 -28.26 -4.70 14.66
C ILE A 221 -27.75 -3.25 14.71
N GLN A 222 -28.54 -2.36 15.30
CA GLN A 222 -28.11 -1.03 15.74
C GLN A 222 -28.46 -0.89 17.21
N PRO A 223 -27.67 -0.16 18.02
CA PRO A 223 -28.16 0.36 19.29
C PRO A 223 -29.24 1.42 19.01
N GLY A 224 -30.51 1.10 19.31
CA GLY A 224 -31.65 2.02 19.15
C GLY A 224 -32.74 1.62 18.15
N GLY A 225 -32.60 0.49 17.43
CA GLY A 225 -33.73 -0.26 16.87
C GLY A 225 -34.56 0.34 15.71
N ASN A 226 -34.11 1.36 14.96
CA ASN A 226 -34.84 1.86 13.79
C ASN A 226 -33.95 1.92 12.53
N CYS A 227 -34.17 1.02 11.55
CA CYS A 227 -33.47 0.99 10.25
C CYS A 227 -34.46 0.96 9.07
N PRO A 228 -34.76 2.09 8.39
CA PRO A 228 -35.76 2.12 7.32
C PRO A 228 -35.30 1.58 5.95
N LEU A 229 -34.00 1.29 5.72
CA LEU A 229 -33.45 1.03 4.37
C LEU A 229 -32.35 -0.06 4.26
N GLY A 230 -32.23 -0.98 5.24
CA GLY A 230 -31.44 -2.21 5.02
C GLY A 230 -29.90 -2.10 4.92
N TYR A 231 -29.24 -1.20 5.67
CA TYR A 231 -27.77 -1.17 5.76
C TYR A 231 -27.22 -1.40 7.18
N ARG A 232 -26.46 -2.49 7.31
CA ARG A 232 -25.10 -2.70 7.89
C ARG A 232 -24.66 -1.75 9.03
N TYR A 233 -24.31 -2.31 10.20
CA TYR A 233 -23.32 -1.66 11.05
C TYR A 233 -21.91 -1.99 10.52
N GLY A 234 -20.99 -1.05 10.66
CA GLY A 234 -19.59 -1.30 10.34
C GLY A 234 -18.72 -0.10 10.58
N VAL A 235 -17.41 -0.35 10.60
CA VAL A 235 -16.39 0.69 10.61
C VAL A 235 -16.20 1.17 9.18
N ILE A 236 -16.57 2.42 8.92
CA ILE A 236 -16.52 3.07 7.62
C ILE A 236 -15.28 3.93 7.57
N ASN A 237 -14.62 3.95 6.43
CA ASN A 237 -13.50 4.83 6.12
C ASN A 237 -13.96 5.80 5.04
N ASP A 238 -13.63 7.08 5.20
CA ASP A 238 -13.98 8.14 4.25
C ASP A 238 -13.05 8.18 3.02
N GLY A 239 -12.12 7.22 2.90
CA GLY A 239 -11.08 7.18 1.87
C GLY A 239 -9.91 8.13 2.16
N MET A 240 -10.01 8.94 3.22
CA MET A 240 -8.96 9.82 3.71
C MET A 240 -8.30 9.31 5.00
N GLY A 241 -8.70 8.12 5.47
CA GLY A 241 -8.17 7.50 6.68
C GLY A 241 -8.94 7.85 7.94
N LYS A 242 -10.04 8.59 7.87
CA LYS A 242 -10.91 8.85 9.04
C LYS A 242 -11.94 7.74 9.17
N LEU A 243 -11.97 7.11 10.35
CA LEU A 243 -12.90 6.02 10.62
C LEU A 243 -14.16 6.52 11.32
N SER A 244 -15.28 5.89 11.03
CA SER A 244 -16.57 6.18 11.66
C SER A 244 -17.42 4.92 11.80
N GLY A 245 -18.56 5.01 12.47
CA GLY A 245 -19.46 3.88 12.66
C GLY A 245 -19.07 2.99 13.84
N TYR A 246 -19.43 1.71 13.73
CA TYR A 246 -19.44 0.79 14.87
C TYR A 246 -18.93 -0.60 14.50
N ALA A 247 -18.13 -1.18 15.38
CA ALA A 247 -17.82 -2.60 15.43
C ALA A 247 -18.64 -3.28 16.54
N PHE A 248 -18.74 -4.61 16.50
CA PHE A 248 -19.54 -5.37 17.45
C PHE A 248 -18.78 -6.57 18.01
N SER A 249 -18.87 -6.76 19.32
CA SER A 249 -18.47 -8.01 19.99
C SER A 249 -19.71 -8.66 20.60
N GLU A 250 -19.88 -9.97 20.37
CA GLU A 250 -20.99 -10.73 20.96
C GLU A 250 -20.95 -10.75 22.51
N ARG A 251 -19.77 -10.60 23.10
CA ARG A 251 -19.60 -10.67 24.56
C ARG A 251 -19.83 -9.34 25.25
N LEU A 252 -19.51 -8.23 24.59
CA LEU A 252 -19.40 -6.92 25.24
C LEU A 252 -20.15 -5.80 24.51
N GLY A 253 -20.70 -6.09 23.34
CA GLY A 253 -21.59 -5.20 22.61
C GLY A 253 -20.85 -4.24 21.68
N TRP A 254 -21.39 -3.03 21.59
CA TRP A 254 -21.02 -2.04 20.58
C TRP A 254 -19.73 -1.30 20.91
N ILE A 255 -18.89 -1.15 19.90
CA ILE A 255 -17.68 -0.34 19.93
C ILE A 255 -17.83 0.75 18.86
N LYS A 256 -17.86 2.00 19.29
CA LYS A 256 -18.00 3.18 18.45
C LYS A 256 -16.62 3.72 18.07
N PHE A 257 -16.35 3.88 16.77
CA PHE A 257 -15.08 4.37 16.25
C PHE A 257 -15.00 5.90 16.16
N ALA A 258 -16.10 6.61 16.44
CA ALA A 258 -16.20 8.07 16.32
C ALA A 258 -17.31 8.66 17.18
N ALA A 259 -17.10 9.80 17.84
CA ALA A 259 -18.13 10.45 18.67
C ALA A 259 -19.33 10.98 17.84
N ASP A 260 -19.08 11.67 16.74
CA ASP A 260 -20.10 12.48 16.04
C ASP A 260 -19.86 12.70 14.52
N GLY A 261 -19.00 11.91 13.88
CA GLY A 261 -18.68 12.07 12.45
C GLY A 261 -17.96 13.38 12.08
N SER A 262 -17.77 14.29 13.04
CA SER A 262 -16.98 15.52 12.90
C SER A 262 -15.48 15.21 12.88
N ASN A 263 -14.61 16.19 12.63
CA ASN A 263 -13.16 15.93 12.68
C ASN A 263 -12.72 15.70 14.13
N TYR A 264 -12.23 14.50 14.41
CA TYR A 264 -11.76 14.08 15.72
C TYR A 264 -10.41 14.73 16.06
N SER A 265 -10.37 15.74 16.91
CA SER A 265 -9.11 16.27 17.45
C SER A 265 -8.50 15.35 18.51
N ASN A 266 -9.26 14.34 18.97
CA ASN A 266 -8.84 13.37 19.99
C ASN A 266 -8.33 14.03 21.28
N THR A 267 -8.91 15.18 21.62
CA THR A 267 -8.51 15.99 22.79
C THR A 267 -9.56 15.98 23.90
N SER A 268 -10.73 15.39 23.70
CA SER A 268 -11.78 15.33 24.74
C SER A 268 -12.78 14.19 24.53
N PRO A 269 -13.52 13.78 25.56
CA PRO A 269 -14.54 12.73 25.48
C PRO A 269 -15.72 13.00 24.52
N SER A 270 -15.95 14.25 24.10
CA SER A 270 -16.95 14.60 23.09
C SER A 270 -16.37 14.73 21.69
N ASN A 271 -15.05 14.56 21.54
CA ASN A 271 -14.33 14.73 20.29
C ASN A 271 -13.24 13.65 20.21
N TYR A 272 -13.67 12.43 19.89
CA TYR A 272 -12.83 11.26 19.75
C TYR A 272 -13.16 10.47 18.49
N GLY A 273 -12.16 9.79 17.96
CA GLY A 273 -12.32 8.80 16.91
C GLY A 273 -10.99 8.22 16.47
N VAL A 274 -11.08 7.19 15.64
CA VAL A 274 -9.91 6.47 15.13
C VAL A 274 -9.55 7.01 13.75
N TYR A 275 -8.25 7.18 13.53
CA TYR A 275 -7.68 7.57 12.25
C TYR A 275 -6.63 6.58 11.82
N MET A 276 -6.37 6.59 10.52
CA MET A 276 -5.19 6.03 9.93
C MET A 276 -4.42 7.13 9.20
N ASP A 277 -3.12 7.25 9.47
CA ASP A 277 -2.25 8.18 8.75
C ASP A 277 -1.85 7.63 7.36
N ALA A 278 -1.16 8.47 6.58
CA ALA A 278 -0.71 8.13 5.24
C ALA A 278 0.37 7.03 5.19
N ASP A 279 0.94 6.66 6.35
CA ASP A 279 1.93 5.59 6.53
C ASP A 279 1.27 4.27 6.98
N GLY A 280 -0.06 4.26 7.13
CA GLY A 280 -0.81 3.07 7.53
C GLY A 280 -0.92 2.86 9.03
N ASN A 281 -0.45 3.80 9.86
CA ASN A 281 -0.56 3.67 11.32
C ASN A 281 -1.91 4.19 11.80
N PHE A 282 -2.53 3.42 12.69
CA PHE A 282 -3.78 3.80 13.33
C PHE A 282 -3.49 4.55 14.63
N TYR A 283 -4.32 5.54 14.95
CA TYR A 283 -4.21 6.33 16.18
C TYR A 283 -5.58 6.88 16.59
N GLY A 284 -5.65 7.43 17.80
CA GLY A 284 -6.88 7.92 18.39
C GLY A 284 -7.59 6.87 19.24
N PHE A 285 -8.89 7.09 19.46
CA PHE A 285 -9.66 6.35 20.45
C PHE A 285 -10.98 5.85 19.88
N ALA A 286 -11.34 4.61 20.23
CA ALA A 286 -12.70 4.11 20.12
C ALA A 286 -13.31 3.94 21.52
N TRP A 287 -14.64 3.84 21.59
CA TRP A 287 -15.36 3.74 22.86
C TRP A 287 -16.38 2.61 22.81
N GLY A 288 -16.40 1.75 23.82
CA GLY A 288 -17.48 0.80 24.05
C GLY A 288 -18.10 0.98 25.43
N GLU A 289 -19.43 0.95 25.53
CA GLU A 289 -20.12 1.23 26.80
C GLU A 289 -19.75 0.25 27.92
N ASN A 290 -19.47 -1.01 27.59
CA ASN A 290 -19.06 -2.05 28.54
C ASN A 290 -17.54 -2.28 28.57
N ILE A 291 -16.78 -1.50 27.82
CA ILE A 291 -15.35 -1.75 27.51
C ILE A 291 -14.48 -0.56 27.96
N GLY A 292 -15.04 0.65 27.91
CA GLY A 292 -14.32 1.89 28.10
C GLY A 292 -13.58 2.35 26.84
N TRP A 293 -12.51 3.13 27.04
CA TRP A 293 -11.66 3.63 25.97
C TRP A 293 -10.79 2.52 25.40
N ILE A 294 -10.70 2.48 24.07
CA ILE A 294 -9.77 1.66 23.30
C ILE A 294 -8.79 2.58 22.61
N HIS A 295 -7.51 2.39 22.91
CA HIS A 295 -6.38 3.18 22.45
C HIS A 295 -5.70 2.47 21.28
N PHE A 296 -5.63 3.11 20.11
CA PHE A 296 -5.05 2.50 18.90
C PHE A 296 -3.54 2.70 18.77
N LYS A 297 -2.95 3.60 19.57
CA LYS A 297 -1.52 3.88 19.59
C LYS A 297 -1.10 4.46 20.93
N ASN A 298 0.06 4.05 21.41
CA ASN A 298 0.74 4.66 22.54
C ASN A 298 2.26 4.55 22.37
N THR A 299 3.01 5.50 22.94
CA THR A 299 4.47 5.55 22.88
C THR A 299 5.14 5.43 24.25
N ALA A 300 4.39 5.56 25.36
CA ALA A 300 4.94 5.46 26.72
C ALA A 300 3.88 4.99 27.74
N PRO A 301 4.25 4.20 28.77
CA PRO A 301 5.58 3.65 29.05
C PRO A 301 5.99 2.49 28.14
N PHE A 302 5.05 1.92 27.38
CA PHE A 302 5.29 0.89 26.38
C PHE A 302 4.70 1.32 25.04
N SER A 303 5.46 1.12 23.97
CA SER A 303 5.00 1.45 22.62
C SER A 303 4.15 0.31 22.07
N TYR A 304 2.96 0.64 21.58
CA TYR A 304 2.10 -0.27 20.83
C TYR A 304 1.29 0.52 19.80
N GLY A 305 0.78 -0.19 18.80
CA GLY A 305 -0.16 0.39 17.87
C GLY A 305 -0.68 -0.64 16.87
N VAL A 306 -1.73 -0.22 16.16
CA VAL A 306 -2.26 -0.96 15.01
C VAL A 306 -1.72 -0.30 13.74
N THR A 307 -1.29 -1.10 12.77
CA THR A 307 -0.79 -0.61 11.48
C THR A 307 -1.24 -1.52 10.35
N LEU A 308 -1.25 -1.03 9.12
CA LEU A 308 -1.28 -1.91 7.95
C LEU A 308 -0.06 -2.83 7.99
N SER A 309 -0.29 -4.12 7.73
CA SER A 309 0.76 -5.08 7.48
C SER A 309 1.42 -4.68 6.17
N GLN A 310 2.63 -4.14 6.25
CA GLN A 310 3.44 -4.03 5.04
C GLN A 310 3.73 -5.46 4.58
N SER A 311 3.52 -5.74 3.29
CA SER A 311 3.97 -7.02 2.74
C SER A 311 5.43 -7.20 3.13
N PRO A 312 5.83 -8.39 3.64
CA PRO A 312 7.23 -8.69 3.85
C PRO A 312 8.03 -8.61 2.55
#